data_AF-A0A965JPT8-F1
#
_entry.id   AF-A0A965JPT8-F1
#
_cell.length_a   1.000
_cell.length_b   1.000
_cell.length_c   1.000
_cell.angle_alpha   90.00
_cell.angle_beta   90.00
_cell.angle_gamma   90.00
#
_symmetry.space_group_name_H-M   'P 1'
#
loop_
_entity.id
_entity.type
_entity.pdbx_description
1 polymer ?
#
loop_
_entity_poly.entity_id
_entity_poly.type
_entity_poly.pdbx_seq_one_letter_code
_entity_poly.pdbx_strand_id
1 'polypeptide(L)' 'MSGNYEEHEFRAWLISGIEKGWISDPFCYTHDGDPYMTEEEEKEWEDGGDPCSHVVKLIIGR' A
#
# COMPACT_ATOMS: atom_id res chain seq x y z
N MET A 1 -18.79 -3.61 -18.00
CA MET A 1 -18.61 -2.26 -17.42
C MET A 1 -18.30 -2.30 -15.91
N SER A 2 -17.87 -3.45 -15.37
CA SER A 2 -17.63 -3.64 -13.93
C SER A 2 -16.28 -3.10 -13.44
N GLY A 3 -15.26 -3.04 -14.30
CA GLY A 3 -13.89 -2.68 -13.86
C GLY A 3 -13.68 -1.22 -13.44
N ASN A 4 -14.55 -0.29 -13.83
CA ASN A 4 -14.37 1.15 -13.52
C ASN A 4 -15.01 1.55 -12.17
N TYR A 5 -16.06 0.83 -11.76
CA TYR A 5 -16.80 1.19 -10.54
C TYR A 5 -16.01 0.83 -9.27
N GLU A 6 -15.43 -0.36 -9.20
CA GLU A 6 -14.60 -0.79 -8.06
C GLU A 6 -13.36 0.11 -7.87
N GLU A 7 -12.74 0.54 -8.97
CA GLU A 7 -11.61 1.48 -8.93
C GLU A 7 -12.01 2.84 -8.35
N HIS A 8 -13.18 3.35 -8.75
CA HIS A 8 -13.69 4.62 -8.23
C HIS A 8 -14.03 4.53 -6.74
N GLU A 9 -14.67 3.45 -6.28
CA GLU A 9 -14.96 3.23 -4.86
C GLU A 9 -13.68 3.10 -4.03
N PHE A 10 -12.69 2.35 -4.52
CA PHE A 10 -11.40 2.22 -3.86
C PHE A 10 -10.68 3.57 -3.71
N ARG A 11 -10.64 4.38 -4.79
CA ARG A 11 -10.04 5.72 -4.76
C ARG A 11 -10.78 6.66 -3.81
N ALA A 12 -12.11 6.62 -3.81
CA ALA A 12 -12.92 7.43 -2.92
C ALA A 12 -12.69 7.07 -1.44
N TRP A 13 -12.56 5.78 -1.12
CA TRP A 13 -12.18 5.31 0.21
C TRP A 13 -10.80 5.83 0.63
N LEU A 14 -9.80 5.68 -0.24
CA LEU A 14 -8.42 6.06 0.04
C LEU A 14 -8.30 7.57 0.32
N ILE A 15 -8.85 8.41 -0.57
CA ILE A 15 -8.80 9.87 -0.43
C ILE A 15 -9.52 10.31 0.84
N SER A 16 -10.73 9.80 1.09
CA SER A 16 -11.51 10.13 2.28
C SER A 16 -10.76 9.75 3.57
N GLY A 17 -10.09 8.58 3.57
CA GLY A 17 -9.28 8.13 4.70
C GLY A 17 -8.09 9.05 4.99
N ILE A 18 -7.39 9.51 3.96
CA ILE A 18 -6.25 10.44 4.07
C ILE A 18 -6.73 11.81 4.56
N GLU A 19 -7.75 12.40 3.92
CA GLU A 19 -8.26 13.73 4.27
C GLU A 19 -8.83 13.80 5.69
N LYS A 20 -9.43 12.70 6.17
CA LYS A 20 -9.96 12.62 7.54
C LYS A 20 -8.91 12.23 8.58
N GLY A 21 -7.67 11.99 8.16
CA GLY A 21 -6.59 11.55 9.04
C GLY A 21 -6.83 10.16 9.65
N TRP A 22 -7.64 9.31 9.00
CA TRP A 22 -7.87 7.94 9.43
C TRP A 22 -6.73 7.02 9.04
N ILE A 23 -6.05 7.33 7.93
CA ILE A 23 -4.91 6.58 7.40
C ILE A 23 -3.80 7.52 6.89
N SER A 24 -2.58 7.01 6.73
CA SER A 24 -1.46 7.73 6.09
C SER A 24 -1.61 7.79 4.56
N ASP A 25 -0.78 8.62 3.93
CA ASP A 25 -0.46 8.44 2.51
C ASP A 25 0.12 7.02 2.30
N PRO A 26 -0.18 6.36 1.15
CA PRO A 26 0.46 5.11 0.79
C PRO A 26 1.97 5.28 0.65
N PHE A 27 2.73 4.31 1.13
CA PHE A 27 4.18 4.27 0.98
C PHE A 27 4.64 2.84 0.71
N CYS A 28 5.85 2.69 0.18
CA CYS A 28 6.41 1.38 -0.08
C CYS A 28 7.03 0.85 1.20
N TYR A 29 6.44 -0.20 1.77
CA TYR A 29 6.97 -0.83 2.96
C TYR A 29 8.38 -1.40 2.71
N THR A 30 8.60 -2.01 1.54
CA THR A 30 9.87 -2.63 1.16
C THR A 30 11.02 -1.61 1.01
N HIS A 31 10.76 -0.43 0.43
CA HIS A 31 11.80 0.58 0.15
C HIS A 31 11.92 1.64 1.24
N ASP A 32 10.82 1.94 1.96
CA ASP A 32 10.80 2.93 3.04
C ASP A 32 10.95 2.30 4.45
N GLY A 33 11.02 0.96 4.53
CA GLY A 33 11.50 0.19 5.69
C GLY A 33 10.59 -0.98 6.12
N ASP A 34 11.00 -2.21 5.77
CA ASP A 34 10.42 -3.48 6.23
C ASP A 34 11.50 -4.42 6.82
N PRO A 35 11.39 -4.87 8.09
CA PRO A 35 12.23 -5.93 8.66
C PRO A 35 11.82 -7.38 8.34
N TYR A 36 10.74 -7.63 7.56
CA TYR A 36 10.16 -8.96 7.33
C TYR A 36 9.79 -9.22 5.87
N MET A 37 10.81 -9.24 5.00
CA MET A 37 10.70 -9.75 3.62
C MET A 37 10.46 -11.27 3.61
N THR A 38 9.52 -11.75 2.78
CA THR A 38 9.28 -13.19 2.58
C THR A 38 10.26 -13.81 1.57
N GLU A 39 10.44 -15.14 1.58
CA GLU A 39 11.38 -15.85 0.68
C GLU A 39 11.04 -15.65 -0.82
N GLU A 40 9.77 -15.42 -1.15
CA GLU A 40 9.34 -15.17 -2.53
C GLU A 40 9.68 -13.74 -2.98
N GLU A 41 9.52 -12.75 -2.10
CA GLU A 41 9.91 -11.36 -2.34
C GLU A 41 11.46 -11.22 -2.39
N GLU A 42 12.19 -11.97 -1.56
CA GLU A 42 13.65 -12.04 -1.62
C GLU A 42 14.15 -12.64 -2.94
N LYS A 43 13.48 -13.67 -3.45
CA LYS A 43 13.81 -14.26 -4.74
C LYS A 43 13.50 -13.33 -5.90
N GLU A 44 12.34 -12.65 -5.89
CA GLU A 44 12.05 -11.62 -6.89
C GLU A 44 13.09 -10.50 -6.87
N TRP A 45 13.59 -10.12 -5.70
CA TRP A 45 14.70 -9.18 -5.54
C TRP A 45 16.02 -9.71 -6.15
N GLU A 46 16.39 -10.96 -5.86
CA GLU A 46 17.60 -11.60 -6.42
C GLU A 46 17.56 -11.74 -7.94
N ASP A 47 16.38 -11.99 -8.51
CA ASP A 47 16.13 -12.06 -9.95
C ASP A 47 16.05 -10.65 -10.61
N GLY A 48 16.21 -9.57 -9.83
CA GLY A 48 16.26 -8.18 -10.30
C GLY A 48 14.89 -7.50 -10.41
N GLY A 49 13.86 -8.06 -9.78
CA GLY A 49 12.53 -7.49 -9.63
C GLY A 49 12.42 -6.50 -8.46
N ASP A 50 11.32 -5.74 -8.45
CA ASP A 50 11.01 -4.71 -7.45
C ASP A 50 9.71 -5.08 -6.71
N PRO A 51 9.77 -5.91 -5.64
CA PRO A 51 8.62 -6.34 -4.86
C PRO A 51 8.14 -5.19 -3.95
N CYS A 52 7.58 -4.16 -4.58
CA CYS A 52 7.04 -3.00 -3.89
C CYS A 52 5.71 -3.34 -3.18
N SER A 53 5.74 -3.50 -1.85
CA SER A 53 4.53 -3.63 -1.04
C SER A 53 4.00 -2.24 -0.62
N HIS A 54 2.94 -1.76 -1.27
CA HIS A 54 2.33 -0.47 -0.92
C HIS A 54 1.35 -0.64 0.25
N VAL A 55 1.60 0.08 1.35
CA VAL A 55 0.80 -0.02 2.57
C VAL A 55 0.34 1.36 3.06
N VAL A 56 -0.67 1.37 3.92
CA VAL A 56 -1.13 2.56 4.66
C VAL A 56 -1.14 2.25 6.16
N LYS A 57 -0.83 3.24 7.01
CA LYS A 57 -0.98 3.10 8.47
C LYS A 57 -2.35 3.60 8.90
N LEU A 58 -3.03 2.90 9.80
CA LEU A 58 -4.25 3.40 10.48
C LEU A 58 -3.85 4.38 11.59
N ILE A 59 -4.49 5.56 11.62
CA ILE A 59 -4.14 6.70 12.50
C ILE A 59 -5.29 7.07 13.46
N ILE A 60 -6.48 6.49 13.27
CA ILE A 60 -7.67 6.82 14.07
C ILE A 60 -7.40 6.82 15.59
N GLY A 61 -7.66 7.95 16.25
CA GLY A 61 -7.48 8.13 17.70
C GLY A 61 -6.18 8.78 18.16
N ARG A 62 -5.38 9.35 17.26
CA ARG A 62 -4.34 10.34 17.59
C ARG A 62 -4.90 11.75 17.77
#